data_AF-A0A7Y5VFN5-F1
#
_entry.id   AF-A0A7Y5VFN5-F1
#
_cell.length_a   1.000
_cell.length_b   1.000
_cell.length_c   1.000
_cell.angle_alpha   90.00
_cell.angle_beta   90.00
_cell.angle_gamma   90.00
#
_symmetry.space_group_name_H-M   'P 1'
#
loop_
_entity.id
_entity.type
_entity.pdbx_description
1 polymer ?
#
loop_
_entity_poly.entity_id
_entity_poly.type
_entity_poly.pdbx_seq_one_letter_code
_entity_poly.pdbx_strand_id
1 'polypeptide(L)'
;MENICIMKEGRLEVKMDKRKPFQLANFIPNPDDPLKFICVNLHIFQDSKKTKNFSEKNIGEFKQVFDWINEIYTNQFQIPNYLHPCNSKPALKKQQVDSRIRVMLNRIEFYQDDALSNLGAFNYTPLVNAMLLRDSSMDSQLNIFITTPSAAQPAGGYANGFPSTNLNFKQYIHSFAKPPYTNVGYWWAQHFAHELGHVLGLSHTYGGANCNETDPFYLYDIHGCFPTQTCPIPSTDPNNNLMGGKESWSISTLQTAIMQYSIQNLSVKQYSENICCPKCVAFGAKIDRHKSQGDETILDYKDILANESSAFDGKLFTCPVDGIYHFSVSFQKDSLVDNGTYKEVWIHLMAGWDIIGTIMSEKADAKTDWSPGNAQYGRRDTVSISMNTKLKKGTIVKTIVKSDNGDLRNIVDVNFSGHLLCPCCC
;
A
#
# COMPACT_ATOMS: atom_id res chain seq x y z
N MET A 1 26.71 1.34 -10.05
CA MET A 1 27.80 1.30 -9.05
C MET A 1 28.18 -0.14 -8.85
N GLU A 2 29.42 -0.52 -9.12
CA GLU A 2 29.89 -1.87 -8.75
C GLU A 2 30.28 -1.82 -7.29
N ASN A 3 29.37 -2.30 -6.43
CA ASN A 3 29.70 -2.60 -5.06
C ASN A 3 30.72 -3.74 -5.08
N ILE A 4 31.95 -3.47 -4.65
CA ILE A 4 32.90 -4.55 -4.41
C ILE A 4 32.47 -5.19 -3.10
N CYS A 5 31.70 -6.27 -3.22
CA CYS A 5 31.34 -7.11 -2.10
C CYS A 5 32.58 -7.90 -1.69
N ILE A 6 33.16 -7.54 -0.54
CA ILE A 6 34.29 -8.28 0.02
C ILE A 6 33.74 -9.07 1.20
N MET A 7 33.81 -10.39 1.11
CA MET A 7 33.59 -11.25 2.27
C MET A 7 34.80 -11.13 3.20
N LYS A 8 34.59 -10.58 4.40
CA LYS A 8 35.61 -10.49 5.43
C LYS A 8 35.04 -11.05 6.73
N GLU A 9 35.68 -12.07 7.29
CA GLU A 9 35.26 -12.72 8.56
C GLU A 9 33.80 -13.21 8.57
N GLY A 10 33.32 -13.73 7.42
CA GLY A 10 31.95 -14.23 7.29
C GLY A 10 30.88 -13.14 7.20
N ARG A 11 31.26 -11.85 7.13
CA ARG A 11 30.36 -10.73 6.88
C ARG A 11 30.64 -10.12 5.51
N LEU A 12 29.56 -9.78 4.80
CA LEU A 12 29.63 -9.04 3.54
C LEU A 12 29.95 -7.57 3.85
N GLU A 13 31.20 -7.15 3.66
CA GLU A 13 31.56 -5.73 3.69
C GLU A 13 31.35 -5.14 2.30
N VAL A 14 30.41 -4.20 2.18
CA VAL A 14 30.25 -3.38 0.97
C VAL A 14 31.18 -2.18 1.09
N LYS A 15 32.30 -2.17 0.35
CA LYS A 15 33.16 -0.99 0.24
C LYS A 15 32.81 -0.22 -1.02
N MET A 16 32.50 1.06 -0.86
CA MET A 16 32.38 1.97 -1.99
C MET A 16 33.75 2.13 -2.66
N ASP A 17 33.82 1.89 -3.98
CA ASP A 17 35.04 2.13 -4.75
C ASP A 17 35.33 3.65 -4.74
N LYS A 18 36.30 4.05 -3.90
CA LYS A 18 36.73 5.44 -3.74
C LYS A 18 37.27 6.08 -5.03
N ARG A 19 37.47 5.28 -6.10
CA ARG A 19 37.99 5.76 -7.39
C ARG A 19 36.91 6.33 -8.31
N LYS A 20 35.61 6.08 -8.06
CA LYS A 20 34.53 6.69 -8.82
C LYS A 20 33.90 7.81 -7.99
N PRO A 21 33.90 9.08 -8.48
CA PRO A 21 33.23 10.15 -7.76
C PRO A 21 31.74 9.83 -7.62
N PHE A 22 31.14 10.20 -6.50
CA PHE A 22 29.70 10.12 -6.31
C PHE A 22 29.00 10.88 -7.44
N GLN A 23 28.01 10.23 -8.06
CA GLN A 23 27.19 10.84 -9.10
C GLN A 23 25.73 10.61 -8.74
N LEU A 24 25.04 11.68 -8.34
CA LEU A 24 23.62 11.64 -8.00
C LEU A 24 22.77 11.05 -9.15
N ALA A 25 23.15 11.31 -10.40
CA ALA A 25 22.47 10.78 -11.58
C ALA A 25 22.37 9.24 -11.61
N ASN A 26 23.24 8.51 -10.91
CA ASN A 26 23.16 7.05 -10.81
C ASN A 26 21.96 6.55 -10.00
N PHE A 27 21.25 7.45 -9.30
CA PHE A 27 20.06 7.15 -8.51
C PHE A 27 18.77 7.61 -9.19
N ILE A 28 18.84 8.11 -10.43
CA ILE A 28 17.65 8.39 -11.24
C ILE A 28 16.98 7.05 -11.54
N PRO A 29 15.71 6.85 -11.15
CA PRO A 29 15.04 5.58 -11.33
C PRO A 29 14.65 5.37 -12.79
N ASN A 30 14.76 4.12 -13.24
CA ASN A 30 14.20 3.66 -14.51
C ASN A 30 12.73 3.26 -14.35
N PRO A 31 11.92 3.30 -15.43
CA PRO A 31 10.54 2.82 -15.39
C PRO A 31 10.40 1.36 -14.92
N ASP A 32 11.42 0.53 -15.19
CA ASP A 32 11.46 -0.89 -14.82
C ASP A 32 12.02 -1.14 -13.41
N ASP A 33 12.54 -0.11 -12.73
CA ASP A 33 13.01 -0.26 -11.36
C ASP A 33 11.84 -0.61 -10.43
N PRO A 34 12.06 -1.48 -9.42
CA PRO A 34 11.01 -1.87 -8.48
C PRO A 34 10.49 -0.65 -7.70
N LEU A 35 9.19 -0.63 -7.43
CA LEU A 35 8.58 0.36 -6.57
C LEU A 35 9.07 0.20 -5.13
N LYS A 36 9.36 1.33 -4.47
CA LYS A 36 9.66 1.40 -3.04
C LYS A 36 8.45 1.95 -2.32
N PHE A 37 8.02 1.29 -1.26
CA PHE A 37 6.85 1.69 -0.49
C PHE A 37 7.27 2.23 0.86
N ILE A 38 6.71 3.36 1.27
CA ILE A 38 6.88 3.93 2.61
C ILE A 38 5.57 3.77 3.35
N CYS A 39 5.63 3.04 4.46
CA CYS A 39 4.52 2.91 5.37
C CYS A 39 4.26 4.18 6.15
N VAL A 40 3.00 4.59 6.20
CA VAL A 40 2.59 5.73 7.02
C VAL A 40 1.46 5.38 7.96
N ASN A 41 1.62 5.76 9.23
CA ASN A 41 0.51 5.88 10.17
C ASN A 41 0.12 7.37 10.29
N LEU A 42 -1.18 7.65 10.27
CA LEU A 42 -1.71 8.99 10.49
C LEU A 42 -2.34 9.09 11.88
N HIS A 43 -1.90 10.04 12.69
CA HIS A 43 -2.36 10.23 14.06
C HIS A 43 -3.04 11.59 14.19
N ILE A 44 -4.32 11.60 14.54
CA ILE A 44 -5.14 12.79 14.62
C ILE A 44 -5.45 13.04 16.10
N PHE A 45 -4.88 14.12 16.66
CA PHE A 45 -5.11 14.52 18.04
C PHE A 45 -6.27 15.51 18.11
N GLN A 46 -7.30 15.10 18.83
CA GLN A 46 -8.54 15.83 19.09
C GLN A 46 -8.59 16.24 20.56
N ASP A 47 -9.35 17.28 20.84
CA ASP A 47 -9.71 17.60 22.23
C ASP A 47 -10.64 16.52 22.82
N SER A 48 -10.83 16.52 24.13
CA SER A 48 -11.69 15.57 24.85
C SER A 48 -13.15 15.60 24.37
N LYS A 49 -13.57 16.70 23.75
CA LYS A 49 -14.92 16.89 23.20
C LYS A 49 -15.04 16.54 21.71
N LYS A 50 -13.96 16.11 21.05
CA LYS A 50 -13.89 15.86 19.59
C LYS A 50 -14.35 17.05 18.73
N THR A 51 -14.23 18.27 19.23
CA THR A 51 -14.57 19.50 18.50
C THR A 51 -13.39 20.09 17.75
N LYS A 52 -12.17 19.71 18.13
CA LYS A 52 -10.93 20.10 17.45
C LYS A 52 -10.44 19.00 16.54
N ASN A 53 -9.95 19.40 15.37
CA ASN A 53 -9.36 18.53 14.34
C ASN A 53 -10.39 17.64 13.61
N PHE A 54 -9.91 16.80 12.70
CA PHE A 54 -10.73 15.87 11.92
C PHE A 54 -11.27 14.72 12.76
N SER A 55 -12.32 14.04 12.30
CA SER A 55 -12.90 12.88 12.99
C SER A 55 -12.96 11.64 12.11
N GLU A 56 -13.49 10.54 12.65
CA GLU A 56 -13.59 9.24 11.99
C GLU A 56 -14.38 9.31 10.67
N LYS A 57 -15.25 10.32 10.49
CA LYS A 57 -15.97 10.58 9.23
C LYS A 57 -15.03 10.93 8.07
N ASN A 58 -13.84 11.48 8.36
CA ASN A 58 -12.88 11.94 7.36
C ASN A 58 -11.92 10.83 6.88
N ILE A 59 -12.06 9.59 7.39
CA ILE A 59 -11.18 8.46 7.01
C ILE A 59 -11.14 8.23 5.49
N GLY A 60 -12.30 8.32 4.82
CA GLY A 60 -12.38 8.16 3.37
C GLY A 60 -11.61 9.24 2.61
N GLU A 61 -11.71 10.49 3.05
CA GLU A 61 -11.02 11.62 2.45
C GLU A 61 -9.50 11.54 2.67
N PHE A 62 -9.05 11.10 3.85
CA PHE A 62 -7.62 10.86 4.07
C PHE A 62 -7.07 9.75 3.20
N LYS A 63 -7.81 8.66 2.97
CA LYS A 63 -7.39 7.63 2.00
C LYS A 63 -7.16 8.25 0.61
N GLN A 64 -8.08 9.10 0.17
CA GLN A 64 -7.95 9.84 -1.10
C GLN A 64 -6.74 10.79 -1.10
N VAL A 65 -6.41 11.42 0.03
CA VAL A 65 -5.18 12.24 0.17
C VAL A 65 -3.93 11.41 -0.10
N PHE A 66 -3.83 10.19 0.42
CA PHE A 66 -2.67 9.32 0.15
C PHE A 66 -2.62 8.84 -1.30
N ASP A 67 -3.77 8.64 -1.95
CA ASP A 67 -3.84 8.39 -3.39
C ASP A 67 -3.29 9.60 -4.18
N TRP A 68 -3.65 10.83 -3.80
CA TRP A 68 -3.11 12.04 -4.40
C TRP A 68 -1.62 12.29 -4.09
N ILE A 69 -1.12 11.87 -2.92
CA ILE A 69 0.34 11.88 -2.67
C ILE A 69 1.03 10.96 -3.68
N ASN A 70 0.54 9.73 -3.84
CA ASN A 70 1.09 8.81 -4.83
C ASN A 70 1.00 9.37 -6.26
N GLU A 71 -0.09 10.09 -6.57
CA GLU A 71 -0.22 10.83 -7.81
C GLU A 71 0.90 11.87 -7.96
N ILE A 72 1.16 12.74 -6.99
CA ILE A 72 2.25 13.74 -7.03
C ILE A 72 3.62 13.07 -7.27
N TYR A 73 3.88 11.93 -6.62
CA TYR A 73 5.14 11.19 -6.76
C TYR A 73 5.24 10.36 -8.06
N THR A 74 4.13 10.18 -8.78
CA THR A 74 4.08 9.48 -10.08
C THR A 74 4.02 10.46 -11.25
N ASN A 75 3.24 11.53 -11.09
CA ASN A 75 2.80 12.39 -12.17
C ASN A 75 3.89 13.38 -12.56
N GLN A 76 3.95 13.56 -13.87
CA GLN A 76 4.88 14.41 -14.56
C GLN A 76 4.24 15.78 -14.78
N PHE A 77 3.96 16.51 -13.71
CA PHE A 77 3.55 17.90 -13.88
C PHE A 77 4.70 18.67 -14.53
N GLN A 78 4.42 19.39 -15.61
CA GLN A 78 5.42 20.18 -16.33
C GLN A 78 6.10 21.13 -15.34
N ILE A 79 7.41 20.96 -15.17
CA ILE A 79 8.23 21.97 -14.53
C ILE A 79 8.08 23.24 -15.39
N PRO A 80 7.79 24.43 -14.83
CA PRO A 80 7.56 25.61 -15.63
C PRO A 80 8.84 25.91 -16.40
N ASN A 81 8.68 26.40 -17.62
CA ASN A 81 9.79 26.77 -18.53
C ASN A 81 10.78 27.81 -17.96
N TYR A 82 10.59 28.28 -16.73
CA TYR A 82 11.45 29.26 -16.04
C TYR A 82 12.73 28.67 -15.43
N LEU A 83 12.86 27.35 -15.34
CA LEU A 83 14.12 26.75 -14.91
C LEU A 83 15.01 26.61 -16.15
N HIS A 84 16.01 27.48 -16.29
CA HIS A 84 17.00 27.42 -17.37
C HIS A 84 17.71 26.06 -17.34
N PRO A 85 17.30 25.06 -18.15
CA PRO A 85 17.90 23.75 -18.07
C PRO A 85 19.34 23.91 -18.52
N CYS A 86 20.24 23.20 -17.84
CA CYS A 86 21.61 23.10 -18.31
C CYS A 86 21.62 22.34 -19.65
N ASN A 87 21.41 23.03 -20.77
CA ASN A 87 21.24 22.44 -22.11
C ASN A 87 22.45 21.59 -22.53
N SER A 88 23.61 21.82 -21.90
CA SER A 88 24.84 21.06 -22.07
C SER A 88 24.86 19.70 -21.34
N LYS A 89 23.83 19.36 -20.53
CA LYS A 89 23.73 18.08 -19.81
C LYS A 89 22.64 17.19 -20.42
N PRO A 90 22.99 16.22 -21.30
CA PRO A 90 22.04 15.41 -22.07
C PRO A 90 21.09 14.55 -21.22
N ALA A 91 21.51 14.18 -20.01
CA ALA A 91 20.74 13.34 -19.09
C ALA A 91 19.40 13.96 -18.66
N LEU A 92 19.21 15.27 -18.86
CA LEU A 92 17.98 15.98 -18.51
C LEU A 92 16.97 16.10 -19.66
N LYS A 93 17.21 15.55 -20.85
CA LYS A 93 16.25 15.71 -21.97
C LYS A 93 14.89 15.02 -21.75
N LYS A 94 14.79 14.16 -20.73
CA LYS A 94 13.52 13.65 -20.18
C LYS A 94 13.44 14.05 -18.71
N GLN A 95 13.10 15.31 -18.43
CA GLN A 95 13.13 15.90 -17.08
C GLN A 95 12.13 15.30 -16.08
N GLN A 96 11.33 14.33 -16.51
CA GLN A 96 10.22 13.82 -15.71
C GLN A 96 10.35 12.30 -15.63
N VAL A 97 10.59 11.84 -14.41
CA VAL A 97 10.68 10.44 -14.05
C VAL A 97 9.71 10.21 -12.90
N ASP A 98 8.87 9.19 -13.05
CA ASP A 98 8.13 8.60 -11.93
C ASP A 98 9.15 8.36 -10.81
N SER A 99 8.86 8.85 -9.60
CA SER A 99 9.80 8.71 -8.50
C SER A 99 10.07 7.26 -8.11
N ARG A 100 9.22 6.31 -8.53
CA ARG A 100 9.19 4.91 -8.08
C ARG A 100 9.08 4.75 -6.56
N ILE A 101 8.66 5.81 -5.87
CA ILE A 101 8.35 5.80 -4.44
C ILE A 101 6.84 5.93 -4.32
N ARG A 102 6.25 5.12 -3.44
CA ARG A 102 4.82 5.13 -3.12
C ARG A 102 4.64 5.16 -1.62
N VAL A 103 3.58 5.81 -1.16
CA VAL A 103 3.21 5.90 0.24
C VAL A 103 1.98 5.03 0.47
N MET A 104 2.05 4.18 1.49
CA MET A 104 0.95 3.33 1.90
C MET A 104 0.44 3.76 3.25
N LEU A 105 -0.81 4.23 3.29
CA LEU A 105 -1.50 4.49 4.55
C LEU A 105 -1.83 3.16 5.23
N ASN A 106 -1.15 2.89 6.33
CA ASN A 106 -1.30 1.68 7.12
C ASN A 106 -2.52 1.77 8.06
N ARG A 107 -2.60 2.85 8.84
CA ARG A 107 -3.67 3.09 9.82
C ARG A 107 -3.92 4.59 10.03
N ILE A 108 -5.13 4.92 10.48
CA ILE A 108 -5.49 6.24 11.00
C ILE A 108 -5.92 6.06 12.45
N GLU A 109 -5.28 6.78 13.36
CA GLU A 109 -5.49 6.70 14.80
C GLU A 109 -6.01 8.03 15.34
N PHE A 110 -7.07 7.99 16.14
CA PHE A 110 -7.64 9.17 16.79
C PHE A 110 -7.29 9.17 18.29
N TYR A 111 -6.79 10.30 18.78
CA TYR A 111 -6.39 10.50 20.18
C TYR A 111 -7.25 11.62 20.76
N GLN A 112 -7.79 11.42 21.95
CA GLN A 112 -8.56 12.44 22.67
C GLN A 112 -7.72 12.91 23.86
N ASP A 113 -7.10 14.08 23.71
CA ASP A 113 -6.23 14.67 24.73
C ASP A 113 -6.18 16.19 24.54
N ASP A 114 -6.67 16.94 25.52
CA ASP A 114 -6.76 18.40 25.47
C ASP A 114 -5.38 19.08 25.40
N ALA A 115 -4.36 18.48 26.00
CA ALA A 115 -3.01 19.01 25.99
C ALA A 115 -2.31 18.72 24.65
N LEU A 116 -2.39 17.47 24.18
CA LEU A 116 -1.72 17.05 22.94
C LEU A 116 -2.40 17.61 21.69
N SER A 117 -3.72 17.80 21.71
CA SER A 117 -4.45 18.39 20.58
C SER A 117 -4.10 19.84 20.30
N ASN A 118 -3.54 20.55 21.27
CA ASN A 118 -3.13 21.96 21.15
C ASN A 118 -1.60 22.12 21.22
N LEU A 119 -0.86 21.03 21.02
CA LEU A 119 0.59 21.05 21.07
C LEU A 119 1.14 21.88 19.90
N GLY A 120 1.82 22.98 20.22
CA GLY A 120 2.45 23.84 19.22
C GLY A 120 3.66 23.18 18.53
N ALA A 121 4.19 23.85 17.51
CA ALA A 121 5.38 23.38 16.79
C ALA A 121 6.60 23.11 17.67
N PHE A 122 7.46 22.25 17.12
CA PHE A 122 8.80 21.89 17.58
C PHE A 122 8.87 21.00 18.84
N ASN A 123 7.73 20.52 19.36
CA ASN A 123 7.72 19.50 20.40
C ASN A 123 6.86 18.30 19.98
N TYR A 124 7.48 17.27 19.38
CA TYR A 124 6.78 16.06 18.93
C TYR A 124 6.90 14.89 19.93
N THR A 125 7.78 14.98 20.93
CA THR A 125 8.04 13.89 21.89
C THR A 125 6.78 13.41 22.61
N PRO A 126 5.87 14.29 23.11
CA PRO A 126 4.62 13.85 23.71
C PRO A 126 3.70 13.08 22.75
N LEU A 127 3.68 13.45 21.47
CA LEU A 127 2.88 12.77 20.43
C LEU A 127 3.43 11.37 20.16
N VAL A 128 4.75 11.25 20.03
CA VAL A 128 5.45 9.96 19.89
C VAL A 128 5.19 9.06 21.09
N ASN A 129 5.30 9.59 22.31
CA ASN A 129 5.03 8.81 23.52
C ASN A 129 3.59 8.30 23.58
N ALA A 130 2.60 9.14 23.22
CA ALA A 130 1.20 8.73 23.16
C ALA A 130 0.96 7.65 22.10
N MET A 131 1.62 7.74 20.95
CA MET A 131 1.62 6.70 19.92
C MET A 131 2.20 5.38 20.44
N LEU A 132 3.41 5.40 21.01
CA LEU A 132 4.11 4.21 21.50
C LEU A 132 3.36 3.53 22.65
N LEU A 133 2.70 4.31 23.51
CA LEU A 133 1.86 3.77 24.58
C LEU A 133 0.64 3.02 24.03
N ARG A 134 0.11 3.45 22.90
CA ARG A 134 -1.00 2.76 22.22
C ARG A 134 -0.52 1.48 21.53
N ASP A 135 0.56 1.57 20.76
CA ASP A 135 1.14 0.44 20.04
C ASP A 135 2.59 0.76 19.64
N SER A 136 3.54 0.07 20.27
CA SER A 136 4.96 0.28 20.01
C SER A 136 5.41 -0.18 18.63
N SER A 137 4.64 -1.04 17.94
CA SER A 137 4.96 -1.46 16.57
C SER A 137 4.87 -0.32 15.56
N MET A 138 4.15 0.76 15.89
CA MET A 138 3.99 1.95 15.03
C MET A 138 5.32 2.68 14.77
N ASP A 139 6.33 2.52 15.63
CA ASP A 139 7.66 3.15 15.49
C ASP A 139 8.49 2.63 14.30
N SER A 140 8.09 1.48 13.75
CA SER A 140 8.72 0.89 12.57
C SER A 140 8.23 1.50 11.24
N GLN A 141 7.19 2.34 11.30
CA GLN A 141 6.62 3.07 10.15
C GLN A 141 6.87 4.58 10.28
N LEU A 142 6.68 5.34 9.19
CA LEU A 142 6.71 6.80 9.23
C LEU A 142 5.42 7.31 9.87
N ASN A 143 5.51 8.16 10.89
CA ASN A 143 4.32 8.65 11.60
C ASN A 143 4.07 10.12 11.26
N ILE A 144 2.82 10.42 10.86
CA ILE A 144 2.34 11.76 10.60
C ILE A 144 1.36 12.14 11.71
N PHE A 145 1.69 13.20 12.45
CA PHE A 145 0.85 13.74 13.52
C PHE A 145 0.09 14.96 13.02
N ILE A 146 -1.22 15.02 13.25
CA ILE A 146 -2.04 16.22 13.03
C ILE A 146 -2.53 16.73 14.38
N THR A 147 -2.20 17.98 14.68
CA THR A 147 -2.70 18.71 15.87
C THR A 147 -3.39 20.00 15.44
N THR A 148 -3.99 20.72 16.39
CA THR A 148 -4.46 22.10 16.18
C THR A 148 -3.32 23.06 16.52
N PRO A 149 -2.99 24.04 15.66
CA PRO A 149 -1.92 24.98 15.96
C PRO A 149 -2.30 25.83 17.18
N SER A 150 -1.31 26.21 17.96
CA SER A 150 -1.47 27.39 18.82
C SER A 150 -1.62 28.64 17.93
N ALA A 151 -2.35 29.65 18.40
CA ALA A 151 -2.76 30.82 17.60
C ALA A 151 -1.62 31.61 16.93
N ALA A 152 -0.35 31.32 17.25
CA ALA A 152 0.83 32.05 16.80
C ALA A 152 1.58 31.40 15.60
N GLN A 153 1.06 30.35 14.96
CA GLN A 153 1.87 29.56 14.02
C GLN A 153 1.63 29.87 12.52
N PRO A 154 2.67 30.35 11.81
CA PRO A 154 2.56 30.71 10.39
C PRO A 154 2.61 29.50 9.44
N ALA A 155 3.25 28.39 9.83
CA ALA A 155 3.46 27.21 8.97
C ALA A 155 2.29 26.20 9.03
N GLY A 156 2.14 25.40 7.96
CA GLY A 156 1.17 24.30 7.87
C GLY A 156 1.65 23.00 8.57
N GLY A 157 2.95 22.86 8.79
CA GLY A 157 3.58 21.70 9.42
C GLY A 157 5.10 21.75 9.30
N TYR A 158 5.77 20.66 9.68
CA TYR A 158 7.19 20.42 9.47
C TYR A 158 7.52 18.93 9.59
N ALA A 159 8.56 18.48 8.88
CA ALA A 159 9.30 17.27 9.19
C ALA A 159 10.32 17.52 10.32
N ASN A 160 10.46 16.60 11.28
CA ASN A 160 11.34 16.79 12.45
C ASN A 160 12.84 16.80 12.11
N GLY A 161 13.23 16.49 10.87
CA GLY A 161 14.60 16.57 10.39
C GLY A 161 14.80 15.87 9.04
N PHE A 162 15.97 16.12 8.46
CA PHE A 162 16.46 15.41 7.28
C PHE A 162 16.89 13.98 7.62
N PRO A 163 16.88 13.05 6.65
CA PRO A 163 17.40 11.71 6.86
C PRO A 163 18.88 11.74 7.25
N SER A 164 19.25 10.86 8.16
CA SER A 164 20.59 10.82 8.75
C SER A 164 21.36 9.56 8.33
N THR A 165 22.69 9.61 8.38
CA THR A 165 23.53 8.40 8.28
C THR A 165 23.38 7.49 9.51
N ASN A 166 22.87 8.01 10.64
CA ASN A 166 22.40 7.18 11.74
C ASN A 166 21.08 6.52 11.33
N LEU A 167 21.14 5.26 10.92
CA LEU A 167 19.97 4.51 10.42
C LEU A 167 18.86 4.34 11.47
N ASN A 168 19.16 4.54 12.75
CA ASN A 168 18.18 4.50 13.84
C ASN A 168 17.49 5.85 14.08
N PHE A 169 17.87 6.92 13.37
CA PHE A 169 17.23 8.21 13.50
C PHE A 169 15.77 8.11 13.02
N LYS A 170 14.83 8.49 13.89
CA LYS A 170 13.40 8.44 13.59
C LYS A 170 12.91 9.76 13.03
N GLN A 171 12.21 9.67 11.91
CA GLN A 171 11.63 10.80 11.21
C GLN A 171 10.12 10.79 11.38
N TYR A 172 9.55 11.98 11.50
CA TYR A 172 8.13 12.21 11.70
C TYR A 172 7.72 13.49 10.99
N ILE A 173 6.45 13.56 10.63
CA ILE A 173 5.82 14.77 10.11
C ILE A 173 4.83 15.26 11.16
N HIS A 174 4.88 16.55 11.51
CA HIS A 174 3.92 17.19 12.40
C HIS A 174 3.21 18.30 11.65
N SER A 175 1.90 18.18 11.47
CA SER A 175 1.08 19.12 10.71
C SER A 175 -0.02 19.73 11.56
N PHE A 176 -0.46 20.92 11.15
CA PHE A 176 -1.39 21.73 11.89
C PHE A 176 -2.70 21.92 11.11
N ALA A 177 -3.77 21.32 11.60
CA ALA A 177 -5.10 21.56 11.07
C ALA A 177 -5.65 22.89 11.59
N LYS A 178 -6.11 23.77 10.70
CA LYS A 178 -6.80 25.01 11.06
C LYS A 178 -8.32 24.86 10.83
N PRO A 179 -9.17 25.43 11.70
CA PRO A 179 -10.61 25.42 11.49
C PRO A 179 -10.99 26.26 10.24
N PRO A 180 -12.05 25.90 9.50
CA PRO A 180 -12.96 24.78 9.78
C PRO A 180 -12.35 23.42 9.39
N TYR A 181 -12.41 22.43 10.31
CA TYR A 181 -11.88 21.07 10.12
C TYR A 181 -12.79 20.20 9.23
N THR A 182 -13.24 20.76 8.11
CA THR A 182 -14.27 20.15 7.25
C THR A 182 -13.77 19.87 5.84
N ASN A 183 -12.53 20.27 5.51
CA ASN A 183 -11.99 20.09 4.16
C ASN A 183 -10.66 19.33 4.19
N VAL A 184 -10.74 18.00 4.11
CA VAL A 184 -9.58 17.15 3.77
C VAL A 184 -9.48 17.12 2.25
N GLY A 185 -8.84 18.14 1.68
CA GLY A 185 -8.69 18.32 0.24
C GLY A 185 -7.28 18.05 -0.29
N TYR A 186 -7.08 18.30 -1.58
CA TYR A 186 -5.80 18.11 -2.28
C TYR A 186 -4.63 18.89 -1.64
N TRP A 187 -4.91 20.00 -0.97
CA TRP A 187 -3.91 20.76 -0.22
C TRP A 187 -3.18 19.88 0.81
N TRP A 188 -3.88 18.96 1.51
CA TRP A 188 -3.23 18.05 2.45
C TRP A 188 -2.29 17.07 1.76
N ALA A 189 -2.62 16.64 0.54
CA ALA A 189 -1.74 15.80 -0.26
C ALA A 189 -0.45 16.55 -0.64
N GLN A 190 -0.57 17.81 -1.07
CA GLN A 190 0.60 18.65 -1.36
C GLN A 190 1.44 18.91 -0.12
N HIS A 191 0.80 19.25 1.00
CA HIS A 191 1.46 19.48 2.28
C HIS A 191 2.22 18.24 2.75
N PHE A 192 1.57 17.08 2.83
CA PHE A 192 2.24 15.84 3.22
C PHE A 192 3.30 15.40 2.22
N ALA A 193 3.09 15.60 0.92
CA ALA A 193 4.12 15.31 -0.08
C ALA A 193 5.36 16.19 0.10
N HIS A 194 5.20 17.48 0.41
CA HIS A 194 6.28 18.42 0.72
C HIS A 194 7.07 17.99 1.95
N GLU A 195 6.38 17.72 3.06
CA GLU A 195 7.04 17.30 4.31
C GLU A 195 7.70 15.91 4.15
N LEU A 196 7.09 15.01 3.39
CA LEU A 196 7.72 13.74 3.01
C LEU A 196 8.98 13.98 2.15
N GLY A 197 8.98 15.01 1.30
CA GLY A 197 10.17 15.44 0.57
C GLY A 197 11.34 15.74 1.51
N HIS A 198 11.10 16.44 2.63
CA HIS A 198 12.12 16.66 3.67
C HIS A 198 12.58 15.35 4.33
N VAL A 199 11.66 14.44 4.65
CA VAL A 199 11.98 13.08 5.17
C VAL A 199 12.84 12.29 4.16
N LEU A 200 12.67 12.56 2.86
CA LEU A 200 13.43 11.96 1.76
C LEU A 200 14.70 12.75 1.39
N GLY A 201 15.07 13.77 2.15
CA GLY A 201 16.33 14.50 1.98
C GLY A 201 16.26 15.71 1.06
N LEU A 202 15.06 16.14 0.65
CA LEU A 202 14.89 17.33 -0.17
C LEU A 202 14.83 18.59 0.69
N SER A 203 15.66 19.57 0.37
CA SER A 203 15.58 20.92 0.96
C SER A 203 14.60 21.80 0.19
N HIS A 204 14.16 22.90 0.82
CA HIS A 204 13.50 23.97 0.08
C HIS A 204 14.39 24.45 -1.07
N THR A 205 13.78 24.73 -2.23
CA THR A 205 14.48 25.28 -3.40
C THR A 205 14.71 26.79 -3.30
N TYR A 206 14.13 27.43 -2.28
CA TYR A 206 14.37 28.82 -1.92
C TYR A 206 15.23 28.91 -0.65
N GLY A 207 15.68 30.11 -0.30
CA GLY A 207 16.36 30.36 0.98
C GLY A 207 17.82 29.89 1.06
N GLY A 208 18.42 29.45 -0.06
CA GLY A 208 19.88 29.28 -0.18
C GLY A 208 20.38 27.85 0.01
N ALA A 209 19.50 26.91 0.36
CA ALA A 209 19.87 25.51 0.43
C ALA A 209 20.27 24.99 -0.96
N ASN A 210 21.33 24.18 -1.02
CA ASN A 210 21.82 23.56 -2.26
C ASN A 210 22.20 24.56 -3.37
N CYS A 211 22.65 25.77 -3.03
CA CYS A 211 23.18 26.74 -4.02
C CYS A 211 24.67 26.54 -4.35
N ASN A 212 25.33 25.53 -3.80
CA ASN A 212 26.74 25.27 -4.07
C ASN A 212 26.90 24.25 -5.21
N GLU A 213 27.45 24.66 -6.36
CA GLU A 213 27.66 23.78 -7.52
C GLU A 213 28.64 22.62 -7.26
N THR A 214 29.50 22.74 -6.24
CA THR A 214 30.41 21.66 -5.84
C THR A 214 29.73 20.64 -4.93
N ASP A 215 28.51 20.89 -4.48
CA ASP A 215 27.74 19.95 -3.67
C ASP A 215 27.34 18.75 -4.53
N PRO A 216 27.63 17.50 -4.10
CA PRO A 216 27.16 16.30 -4.80
C PRO A 216 25.63 16.23 -4.99
N PHE A 217 24.88 16.99 -4.19
CA PHE A 217 23.42 17.11 -4.23
C PHE A 217 22.91 18.39 -4.91
N TYR A 218 23.78 19.13 -5.62
CA TYR A 218 23.39 20.34 -6.36
C TYR A 218 22.32 20.05 -7.42
N LEU A 219 21.17 20.73 -7.31
CA LEU A 219 20.01 20.57 -8.19
C LEU A 219 20.13 21.45 -9.43
N TYR A 220 21.06 21.12 -10.33
CA TYR A 220 21.29 21.92 -11.56
C TYR A 220 20.13 21.88 -12.56
N ASP A 221 19.18 20.95 -12.40
CA ASP A 221 17.92 20.92 -13.15
C ASP A 221 16.87 21.88 -12.59
N ILE A 222 17.09 22.43 -11.40
CA ILE A 222 16.30 23.49 -10.79
C ILE A 222 17.04 24.83 -10.85
N HIS A 223 18.27 24.87 -10.35
CA HIS A 223 19.05 26.11 -10.23
C HIS A 223 19.86 26.43 -11.50
N GLY A 224 19.82 25.61 -12.54
CA GLY A 224 20.62 25.80 -13.75
C GLY A 224 22.11 25.44 -13.57
N CYS A 225 22.96 25.74 -14.57
CA CYS A 225 24.39 25.40 -14.49
C CYS A 225 25.21 26.38 -13.63
N PHE A 226 24.69 27.59 -13.38
CA PHE A 226 25.46 28.71 -12.83
C PHE A 226 24.73 29.29 -11.60
N PRO A 227 25.02 28.80 -10.39
CA PRO A 227 24.24 29.13 -9.19
C PRO A 227 24.21 30.63 -8.86
N THR A 228 25.24 31.38 -9.23
CA THR A 228 25.37 32.82 -8.96
C THR A 228 24.30 33.68 -9.62
N GLN A 229 23.56 33.16 -10.60
CA GLN A 229 22.56 33.92 -11.35
C GLN A 229 21.11 33.57 -10.96
N THR A 230 20.90 32.43 -10.32
CA THR A 230 19.59 31.74 -10.26
C THR A 230 19.29 31.16 -8.87
N CYS A 231 20.23 31.26 -7.93
CA CYS A 231 20.11 30.72 -6.57
C CYS A 231 20.47 31.78 -5.53
N PRO A 232 19.68 31.96 -4.45
CA PRO A 232 18.43 31.24 -4.16
C PRO A 232 17.25 31.71 -5.02
N ILE A 233 16.32 30.80 -5.29
CA ILE A 233 15.01 31.17 -5.82
C ILE A 233 14.28 31.98 -4.72
N PRO A 234 13.66 33.14 -5.02
CA PRO A 234 12.88 33.88 -4.05
C PRO A 234 11.70 33.04 -3.54
N SER A 235 11.41 33.06 -2.22
CA SER A 235 10.28 32.31 -1.65
C SER A 235 8.90 32.79 -2.15
N THR A 236 8.84 33.99 -2.71
CA THR A 236 7.65 34.58 -3.32
C THR A 236 7.41 34.13 -4.75
N ASP A 237 8.41 33.51 -5.40
CA ASP A 237 8.32 33.08 -6.78
C ASP A 237 7.41 31.86 -6.89
N PRO A 238 6.34 31.90 -7.71
CA PRO A 238 5.51 30.74 -8.00
C PRO A 238 6.31 29.74 -8.86
N ASN A 239 7.24 29.03 -8.25
CA ASN A 239 7.79 27.82 -8.81
C ASN A 239 6.88 26.67 -8.41
N ASN A 240 6.46 25.88 -9.39
CA ASN A 240 5.54 24.79 -9.11
C ASN A 240 6.23 23.55 -8.50
N ASN A 241 7.47 23.71 -8.02
CA ASN A 241 8.26 22.62 -7.46
C ASN A 241 7.67 22.21 -6.11
N LEU A 242 7.66 20.92 -5.81
CA LEU A 242 7.16 20.37 -4.56
C LEU A 242 7.82 21.03 -3.34
N MET A 243 9.12 21.32 -3.45
CA MET A 243 9.92 21.98 -2.41
C MET A 243 10.01 23.50 -2.60
N GLY A 244 9.11 24.06 -3.40
CA GLY A 244 8.87 25.49 -3.57
C GLY A 244 7.96 26.08 -2.50
N GLY A 245 7.73 27.40 -2.57
CA GLY A 245 6.94 28.13 -1.58
C GLY A 245 5.43 28.21 -1.88
N LYS A 246 5.03 28.26 -3.15
CA LYS A 246 3.62 28.39 -3.56
C LYS A 246 3.30 27.43 -4.71
N GLU A 247 2.17 26.72 -4.59
CA GLU A 247 1.59 25.86 -5.65
C GLU A 247 2.50 24.72 -6.11
N SER A 248 2.90 23.90 -5.14
CA SER A 248 3.93 22.89 -5.25
C SER A 248 3.37 21.53 -5.75
N TRP A 249 3.72 21.11 -6.97
CA TRP A 249 3.24 19.84 -7.56
C TRP A 249 4.27 19.06 -8.39
N SER A 250 5.43 19.61 -8.72
CA SER A 250 6.44 18.94 -9.55
C SER A 250 7.67 18.51 -8.76
N ILE A 251 8.24 17.36 -9.10
CA ILE A 251 9.52 16.90 -8.56
C ILE A 251 10.48 16.78 -9.74
N SER A 252 11.66 17.39 -9.62
CA SER A 252 12.69 17.32 -10.65
C SER A 252 13.38 15.95 -10.69
N THR A 253 14.07 15.66 -11.79
CA THR A 253 14.78 14.38 -11.96
C THR A 253 15.86 14.18 -10.90
N LEU A 254 16.62 15.23 -10.55
CA LEU A 254 17.65 15.13 -9.52
C LEU A 254 17.05 15.08 -8.12
N GLN A 255 15.94 15.77 -7.84
CA GLN A 255 15.23 15.57 -6.57
C GLN A 255 14.81 14.11 -6.41
N THR A 256 14.24 13.49 -7.46
CA THR A 256 13.94 12.05 -7.46
C THR A 256 15.17 11.20 -7.14
N ALA A 257 16.33 11.52 -7.73
CA ALA A 257 17.58 10.83 -7.42
C ALA A 257 18.02 11.01 -5.95
N ILE A 258 17.84 12.19 -5.35
CA ILE A 258 18.11 12.41 -3.92
C ILE A 258 17.21 11.53 -3.07
N MET A 259 15.90 11.50 -3.36
CA MET A 259 14.96 10.67 -2.62
C MET A 259 15.31 9.18 -2.71
N GLN A 260 15.68 8.72 -3.91
CA GLN A 260 16.13 7.35 -4.16
C GLN A 260 17.41 6.99 -3.40
N TYR A 261 18.39 7.91 -3.38
CA TYR A 261 19.61 7.80 -2.59
C TYR A 261 19.32 7.72 -1.10
N SER A 262 18.47 8.61 -0.58
CA SER A 262 18.09 8.67 0.83
C SER A 262 17.44 7.36 1.29
N ILE A 263 16.50 6.82 0.53
CA ILE A 263 15.87 5.52 0.84
C ILE A 263 16.86 4.37 0.83
N GLN A 264 17.89 4.40 -0.02
CA GLN A 264 18.88 3.31 -0.07
C GLN A 264 19.95 3.39 1.02
N ASN A 265 20.29 4.59 1.48
CA ASN A 265 21.54 4.81 2.22
C ASN A 265 21.37 5.52 3.57
N LEU A 266 20.22 6.13 3.85
CA LEU A 266 20.00 6.95 5.05
C LEU A 266 18.87 6.39 5.91
N SER A 267 18.59 7.05 7.05
CA SER A 267 17.62 6.61 8.07
C SER A 267 16.22 6.31 7.55
N VAL A 268 15.78 6.97 6.47
CA VAL A 268 14.47 6.73 5.86
C VAL A 268 14.34 5.33 5.27
N LYS A 269 15.47 4.65 5.00
CA LYS A 269 15.54 3.24 4.58
C LYS A 269 14.68 2.32 5.44
N GLN A 270 14.69 2.53 6.76
CA GLN A 270 13.95 1.69 7.71
C GLN A 270 12.45 1.64 7.40
N TYR A 271 11.88 2.72 6.87
CA TYR A 271 10.45 2.79 6.53
C TYR A 271 10.11 2.14 5.19
N SER A 272 11.12 1.84 4.38
CA SER A 272 10.97 1.15 3.09
C SER A 272 11.18 -0.36 3.16
N GLU A 273 11.98 -0.82 4.14
CA GLU A 273 12.22 -2.25 4.37
C GLU A 273 11.12 -2.88 5.22
N ASN A 274 10.50 -2.10 6.10
CA ASN A 274 9.30 -2.51 6.82
C ASN A 274 8.10 -2.38 5.88
N ILE A 275 7.93 -3.35 4.98
CA ILE A 275 6.83 -3.35 4.01
C ILE A 275 5.50 -3.29 4.78
N CYS A 276 4.66 -2.33 4.41
CA CYS A 276 3.26 -2.30 4.81
C CYS A 276 2.63 -3.47 4.13
N CYS A 277 2.63 -4.60 4.82
CA CYS A 277 2.00 -5.77 4.29
C CYS A 277 0.55 -5.39 4.05
N PRO A 278 0.07 -5.33 2.78
CA PRO A 278 -1.34 -5.13 2.53
C PRO A 278 -2.01 -6.18 3.38
N LYS A 279 -2.92 -5.76 4.28
CA LYS A 279 -3.50 -6.66 5.28
C LYS A 279 -3.77 -8.00 4.63
N CYS A 280 -3.03 -9.03 5.03
CA CYS A 280 -3.16 -10.30 4.36
C CYS A 280 -4.61 -10.71 4.44
N VAL A 281 -5.23 -10.98 3.31
CA VAL A 281 -6.63 -11.42 3.29
C VAL A 281 -6.58 -12.92 3.43
N ALA A 282 -7.28 -13.47 4.39
CA ALA A 282 -7.47 -14.90 4.53
C ALA A 282 -8.90 -15.15 4.97
N PHE A 283 -9.54 -16.12 4.33
CA PHE A 283 -10.86 -16.55 4.71
C PHE A 283 -11.03 -18.06 4.53
N GLY A 284 -11.94 -18.62 5.30
CA GLY A 284 -12.46 -19.96 5.20
C GLY A 284 -13.96 -19.92 5.45
N ALA A 285 -14.72 -20.65 4.65
CA ALA A 285 -16.15 -20.72 4.70
C ALA A 285 -16.58 -22.18 4.55
N LYS A 286 -17.50 -22.63 5.39
CA LYS A 286 -18.01 -24.00 5.36
C LYS A 286 -19.54 -24.02 5.36
N ILE A 287 -20.08 -24.96 4.60
CA ILE A 287 -21.48 -25.37 4.66
C ILE A 287 -21.54 -26.89 4.82
N ASP A 288 -22.48 -27.34 5.64
CA ASP A 288 -22.83 -28.75 5.79
C ASP A 288 -24.22 -29.03 5.21
N ARG A 289 -24.38 -30.21 4.61
CA ARG A 289 -25.64 -30.80 4.12
C ARG A 289 -26.40 -29.91 3.12
N HIS A 290 -25.71 -29.44 2.08
CA HIS A 290 -26.34 -28.70 1.00
C HIS A 290 -27.11 -29.63 0.05
N LYS A 291 -28.32 -29.20 -0.35
CA LYS A 291 -29.18 -29.89 -1.33
C LYS A 291 -29.19 -29.10 -2.64
N SER A 292 -28.55 -29.64 -3.68
CA SER A 292 -28.59 -29.05 -5.03
C SER A 292 -29.70 -29.71 -5.86
N GLN A 293 -30.44 -28.91 -6.64
CA GLN A 293 -31.52 -29.37 -7.52
C GLN A 293 -31.46 -28.65 -8.88
N GLY A 294 -30.83 -29.28 -9.88
CA GLY A 294 -30.84 -28.86 -11.29
C GLY A 294 -30.12 -27.56 -11.59
N ASP A 295 -30.70 -26.44 -11.16
CA ASP A 295 -30.25 -25.11 -11.54
C ASP A 295 -29.01 -24.67 -10.77
N GLU A 296 -28.28 -23.74 -11.39
CA GLU A 296 -27.12 -23.09 -10.81
C GLU A 296 -27.53 -22.32 -9.55
N THR A 297 -26.98 -22.75 -8.41
CA THR A 297 -27.28 -22.18 -7.10
C THR A 297 -26.00 -21.63 -6.48
N ILE A 298 -26.03 -20.39 -5.99
CA ILE A 298 -24.91 -19.83 -5.21
C ILE A 298 -24.93 -20.47 -3.82
N LEU A 299 -23.78 -20.97 -3.36
CA LEU A 299 -23.67 -21.57 -2.03
C LEU A 299 -23.77 -20.51 -0.93
N ASP A 300 -24.47 -20.87 0.15
CA ASP A 300 -24.71 -20.04 1.33
C ASP A 300 -23.98 -20.64 2.53
N TYR A 301 -22.81 -20.08 2.85
CA TYR A 301 -21.92 -20.59 3.89
C TYR A 301 -22.35 -20.11 5.28
N LYS A 302 -22.34 -21.02 6.25
CA LYS A 302 -22.77 -20.73 7.63
C LYS A 302 -21.59 -20.45 8.56
N ASP A 303 -20.51 -21.20 8.39
CA ASP A 303 -19.34 -21.10 9.25
C ASP A 303 -18.24 -20.34 8.52
N ILE A 304 -18.09 -19.05 8.84
CA ILE A 304 -17.16 -18.14 8.17
C ILE A 304 -16.07 -17.73 9.15
N LEU A 305 -14.82 -17.94 8.76
CA LEU A 305 -13.62 -17.45 9.42
C LEU A 305 -12.93 -16.50 8.44
N ALA A 306 -13.01 -15.19 8.67
CA ALA A 306 -12.33 -14.20 7.85
C ALA A 306 -11.59 -13.21 8.74
N ASN A 307 -10.34 -12.90 8.40
CA ASN A 307 -9.59 -11.85 9.09
C ASN A 307 -9.99 -10.43 8.64
N GLU A 308 -10.57 -10.33 7.44
CA GLU A 308 -11.27 -9.14 6.94
C GLU A 308 -12.76 -9.47 6.82
N SER A 309 -13.50 -9.32 7.92
CA SER A 309 -14.91 -9.73 8.02
C SER A 309 -15.83 -9.08 6.98
N SER A 310 -15.46 -7.93 6.41
CA SER A 310 -16.22 -7.26 5.34
C SER A 310 -16.01 -7.85 3.95
N ALA A 311 -14.99 -8.69 3.77
CA ALA A 311 -14.68 -9.27 2.46
C ALA A 311 -15.57 -10.47 2.11
N PHE A 312 -16.31 -11.04 3.06
CA PHE A 312 -17.16 -12.21 2.85
C PHE A 312 -18.51 -12.05 3.55
N ASP A 313 -19.60 -12.05 2.80
CA ASP A 313 -20.96 -11.86 3.34
C ASP A 313 -21.72 -13.17 3.62
N GLY A 314 -21.03 -14.31 3.46
CA GLY A 314 -21.59 -15.65 3.55
C GLY A 314 -21.93 -16.29 2.21
N LYS A 315 -22.04 -15.51 1.14
CA LYS A 315 -22.28 -16.02 -0.24
C LYS A 315 -21.20 -15.57 -1.21
N LEU A 316 -20.78 -14.33 -1.05
CA LEU A 316 -19.93 -13.61 -1.98
C LEU A 316 -18.66 -13.17 -1.26
N PHE A 317 -17.52 -13.52 -1.85
CA PHE A 317 -16.25 -12.89 -1.51
C PHE A 317 -16.10 -11.62 -2.35
N THR A 318 -16.08 -10.45 -1.73
CA THR A 318 -15.75 -9.20 -2.42
C THR A 318 -14.28 -8.88 -2.17
N CYS A 319 -13.47 -8.95 -3.23
CA CYS A 319 -12.04 -8.71 -3.18
C CYS A 319 -11.73 -7.32 -2.57
N PRO A 320 -11.10 -7.25 -1.38
CA PRO A 320 -10.94 -5.97 -0.68
C PRO A 320 -9.75 -5.15 -1.20
N VAL A 321 -8.77 -5.79 -1.84
CA VAL A 321 -7.55 -5.18 -2.38
C VAL A 321 -7.15 -5.88 -3.69
N ASP A 322 -6.53 -5.14 -4.61
CA ASP A 322 -5.93 -5.73 -5.81
C ASP A 322 -4.85 -6.76 -5.44
N GLY A 323 -4.81 -7.91 -6.13
CA GLY A 323 -3.76 -8.89 -5.87
C GLY A 323 -3.94 -10.24 -6.55
N ILE A 324 -3.02 -11.15 -6.26
CA ILE A 324 -3.14 -12.56 -6.66
C ILE A 324 -3.71 -13.32 -5.46
N TYR A 325 -4.85 -13.95 -5.65
CA TYR A 325 -5.53 -14.73 -4.63
C TYR A 325 -5.37 -16.22 -4.93
N HIS A 326 -5.04 -16.97 -3.90
CA HIS A 326 -5.19 -18.40 -3.88
C HIS A 326 -6.59 -18.74 -3.39
N PHE A 327 -7.29 -19.63 -4.09
CA PHE A 327 -8.57 -20.20 -3.66
C PHE A 327 -8.46 -21.71 -3.63
N SER A 328 -9.13 -22.32 -2.65
CA SER A 328 -9.30 -23.76 -2.54
C SER A 328 -10.76 -24.08 -2.25
N VAL A 329 -11.34 -24.98 -3.04
CA VAL A 329 -12.69 -25.50 -2.80
C VAL A 329 -12.60 -27.02 -2.71
N SER A 330 -13.18 -27.59 -1.67
CA SER A 330 -13.38 -29.04 -1.56
C SER A 330 -14.82 -29.34 -1.18
N PHE A 331 -15.31 -30.50 -1.61
CA PHE A 331 -16.62 -31.00 -1.18
C PHE A 331 -16.66 -32.52 -1.11
N GLN A 332 -17.54 -33.04 -0.26
CA GLN A 332 -17.92 -34.45 -0.23
C GLN A 332 -19.35 -34.63 -0.71
N LYS A 333 -19.53 -35.42 -1.77
CA LYS A 333 -20.84 -35.94 -2.17
C LYS A 333 -21.13 -37.21 -1.37
N ASP A 334 -22.34 -37.37 -0.87
CA ASP A 334 -22.80 -38.64 -0.28
C ASP A 334 -24.11 -39.08 -0.94
N SER A 335 -24.02 -40.18 -1.68
CA SER A 335 -25.16 -40.78 -2.38
C SER A 335 -26.13 -41.54 -1.46
N LEU A 336 -25.75 -41.82 -0.21
CA LEU A 336 -26.55 -42.60 0.75
C LEU A 336 -27.46 -41.75 1.65
N VAL A 337 -27.17 -40.47 1.78
CA VAL A 337 -27.92 -39.55 2.67
C VAL A 337 -29.09 -38.95 1.90
N ASP A 338 -30.27 -38.83 2.52
CA ASP A 338 -31.44 -38.01 2.10
C ASP A 338 -31.84 -38.09 0.61
N ASN A 339 -31.93 -39.30 0.02
CA ASN A 339 -32.23 -39.49 -1.42
C ASN A 339 -31.16 -38.88 -2.36
N GLY A 340 -29.89 -38.88 -1.95
CA GLY A 340 -28.78 -38.52 -2.83
C GLY A 340 -28.72 -39.43 -4.06
N THR A 341 -28.12 -38.97 -5.15
CA THR A 341 -27.94 -39.81 -6.34
C THR A 341 -26.49 -40.04 -6.68
N TYR A 342 -26.27 -41.00 -7.57
CA TYR A 342 -24.97 -41.38 -8.12
C TYR A 342 -24.46 -40.46 -9.23
N LYS A 343 -25.23 -39.45 -9.65
CA LYS A 343 -24.83 -38.57 -10.75
C LYS A 343 -23.88 -37.47 -10.29
N GLU A 344 -23.33 -36.78 -11.27
CA GLU A 344 -22.30 -35.75 -11.12
C GLU A 344 -22.85 -34.50 -10.44
N VAL A 345 -21.99 -33.85 -9.66
CA VAL A 345 -22.20 -32.54 -9.07
C VAL A 345 -21.03 -31.67 -9.52
N TRP A 346 -21.33 -30.49 -10.03
CA TRP A 346 -20.34 -29.50 -10.41
C TRP A 346 -20.31 -28.38 -9.38
N ILE A 347 -19.12 -27.93 -9.01
CA ILE A 347 -18.93 -26.65 -8.36
C ILE A 347 -18.04 -25.79 -9.26
N HIS A 348 -18.55 -24.64 -9.66
CA HIS A 348 -17.82 -23.61 -10.38
C HIS A 348 -17.39 -22.52 -9.41
N LEU A 349 -16.12 -22.13 -9.46
CA LEU A 349 -15.66 -20.89 -8.85
C LEU A 349 -15.68 -19.81 -9.92
N MET A 350 -16.39 -18.72 -9.67
CA MET A 350 -16.53 -17.61 -10.61
C MET A 350 -15.95 -16.33 -10.03
N ALA A 351 -15.27 -15.54 -10.87
CA ALA A 351 -14.89 -14.16 -10.58
C ALA A 351 -15.64 -13.22 -11.54
N GLY A 352 -16.56 -12.42 -11.01
CA GLY A 352 -17.54 -11.71 -11.83
C GLY A 352 -18.43 -12.68 -12.60
N TRP A 353 -18.28 -12.68 -13.93
CA TRP A 353 -19.00 -13.58 -14.85
C TRP A 353 -18.13 -14.71 -15.41
N ASP A 354 -16.83 -14.69 -15.12
CA ASP A 354 -15.88 -15.68 -15.66
C ASP A 354 -15.76 -16.87 -14.71
N ILE A 355 -15.81 -18.07 -15.27
CA ILE A 355 -15.49 -19.31 -14.54
C ILE A 355 -13.96 -19.39 -14.44
N ILE A 356 -13.43 -19.28 -13.23
CA ILE A 356 -11.98 -19.33 -12.96
C ILE A 356 -11.53 -20.75 -12.56
N GLY A 357 -12.46 -21.61 -12.15
CA GLY A 357 -12.20 -23.05 -12.09
C GLY A 357 -13.46 -23.88 -11.83
N THR A 358 -13.35 -25.17 -12.08
CA THR A 358 -14.47 -26.13 -12.00
C THR A 358 -14.00 -27.42 -11.36
N ILE A 359 -14.81 -27.96 -10.46
CA ILE A 359 -14.68 -29.31 -9.93
C ILE A 359 -15.94 -30.11 -10.20
N MET A 360 -15.75 -31.40 -10.44
CA MET A 360 -16.84 -32.33 -10.72
C MET A 360 -16.64 -33.58 -9.87
N SER A 361 -17.68 -34.04 -9.20
CA SER A 361 -17.67 -35.39 -8.62
C SER A 361 -17.76 -36.40 -9.75
N GLU A 362 -16.93 -37.44 -9.74
CA GLU A 362 -17.04 -38.51 -10.72
C GLU A 362 -18.45 -39.10 -10.76
N LYS A 363 -18.90 -39.44 -11.97
CA LYS A 363 -20.07 -40.28 -12.15
C LYS A 363 -19.74 -41.68 -11.63
N ALA A 364 -20.48 -42.15 -10.64
CA ALA A 364 -20.40 -43.56 -10.27
C ALA A 364 -21.05 -44.37 -11.40
N ASP A 365 -20.25 -44.77 -12.40
CA ASP A 365 -20.73 -45.59 -13.50
C ASP A 365 -21.18 -46.95 -12.95
N ALA A 366 -22.50 -47.10 -12.81
CA ALA A 366 -23.15 -48.34 -12.35
C ALA A 366 -22.92 -49.55 -13.29
N LYS A 367 -22.20 -49.39 -14.41
CA LYS A 367 -22.04 -50.40 -15.45
C LYS A 367 -20.75 -51.22 -15.40
N THR A 368 -19.70 -50.79 -14.70
CA THR A 368 -18.40 -51.52 -14.73
C THR A 368 -18.05 -52.24 -13.43
N ASP A 369 -18.72 -51.94 -12.32
CA ASP A 369 -18.54 -52.64 -11.03
C ASP A 369 -19.77 -53.49 -10.66
N TRP A 370 -20.36 -54.16 -11.64
CA TRP A 370 -21.44 -55.15 -11.43
C TRP A 370 -20.89 -56.46 -10.84
N SER A 371 -20.14 -56.36 -9.73
CA SER A 371 -19.99 -57.48 -8.81
C SER A 371 -21.31 -57.56 -8.01
N PRO A 372 -22.11 -58.63 -8.15
CA PRO A 372 -23.48 -58.71 -7.62
C PRO A 372 -23.62 -58.64 -6.08
N GLY A 373 -22.56 -58.31 -5.35
CA GLY A 373 -22.52 -58.24 -3.89
C GLY A 373 -22.13 -56.88 -3.29
N ASN A 374 -21.76 -55.87 -4.08
CA ASN A 374 -21.23 -54.59 -3.54
C ASN A 374 -21.98 -53.32 -3.96
N ALA A 375 -23.06 -53.44 -4.73
CA ALA A 375 -23.86 -52.29 -5.18
C ALA A 375 -24.69 -51.59 -4.08
N GLN A 376 -24.60 -52.03 -2.81
CA GLN A 376 -25.31 -51.43 -1.67
C GLN A 376 -24.48 -50.42 -0.87
N TYR A 377 -23.17 -50.29 -1.12
CA TYR A 377 -22.35 -49.30 -0.44
C TYR A 377 -22.21 -48.05 -1.32
N GLY A 378 -23.10 -47.08 -1.11
CA GLY A 378 -23.05 -45.82 -1.84
C GLY A 378 -21.70 -45.12 -1.66
N ARG A 379 -21.23 -44.50 -2.75
CA ARG A 379 -19.93 -43.84 -2.78
C ARG A 379 -20.01 -42.48 -2.13
N ARG A 380 -19.02 -42.21 -1.28
CA ARG A 380 -18.62 -40.86 -0.86
C ARG A 380 -17.49 -40.43 -1.77
N ASP A 381 -17.73 -39.38 -2.54
CA ASP A 381 -16.73 -38.82 -3.44
C ASP A 381 -16.26 -37.51 -2.84
N THR A 382 -14.97 -37.42 -2.51
CA THR A 382 -14.33 -36.19 -2.06
C THR A 382 -13.52 -35.62 -3.21
N VAL A 383 -13.80 -34.38 -3.60
CA VAL A 383 -13.10 -33.70 -4.70
C VAL A 383 -12.64 -32.33 -4.23
N SER A 384 -11.49 -31.87 -4.74
CA SER A 384 -10.94 -30.55 -4.45
C SER A 384 -10.31 -29.90 -5.68
N ILE A 385 -10.27 -28.56 -5.66
CA ILE A 385 -9.48 -27.72 -6.57
C ILE A 385 -8.76 -26.66 -5.77
N SER A 386 -7.59 -26.29 -6.26
CA SER A 386 -6.89 -25.10 -5.79
C SER A 386 -6.37 -24.32 -6.99
N MET A 387 -6.50 -23.00 -6.96
CA MET A 387 -6.11 -22.14 -8.08
C MET A 387 -5.62 -20.79 -7.60
N ASN A 388 -4.80 -20.14 -8.43
CA ASN A 388 -4.37 -18.76 -8.24
C ASN A 388 -5.00 -17.88 -9.32
N THR A 389 -5.57 -16.75 -8.95
CA THR A 389 -6.13 -15.78 -9.91
C THR A 389 -5.84 -14.35 -9.50
N LYS A 390 -5.66 -13.48 -10.48
CA LYS A 390 -5.43 -12.05 -10.26
C LYS A 390 -6.77 -11.33 -10.21
N LEU A 391 -7.06 -10.68 -9.08
CA LEU A 391 -8.31 -9.96 -8.85
C LEU A 391 -8.07 -8.47 -8.67
N LYS A 392 -9.11 -7.70 -8.99
CA LYS A 392 -9.22 -6.27 -8.70
C LYS A 392 -10.12 -6.05 -7.50
N LYS A 393 -9.84 -5.00 -6.71
CA LYS A 393 -10.71 -4.57 -5.62
C LYS A 393 -12.15 -4.40 -6.12
N GLY A 394 -13.10 -4.94 -5.36
CA GLY A 394 -14.52 -4.98 -5.70
C GLY A 394 -14.92 -6.16 -6.59
N THR A 395 -13.98 -6.96 -7.11
CA THR A 395 -14.32 -8.18 -7.85
C THR A 395 -15.03 -9.16 -6.91
N ILE A 396 -16.18 -9.65 -7.34
CA ILE A 396 -16.97 -10.64 -6.60
C ILE A 396 -16.52 -12.03 -7.01
N VAL A 397 -16.19 -12.88 -6.04
CA VAL A 397 -15.95 -14.31 -6.21
C VAL A 397 -17.06 -15.09 -5.53
N LYS A 398 -17.60 -16.08 -6.23
CA LYS A 398 -18.72 -16.91 -5.76
C LYS A 398 -18.53 -18.36 -6.18
N THR A 399 -19.06 -19.26 -5.37
CA THR A 399 -19.15 -20.70 -5.67
C THR A 399 -20.57 -21.01 -6.12
N ILE A 400 -20.68 -21.57 -7.34
CA ILE A 400 -21.95 -22.02 -7.91
C ILE A 400 -21.94 -23.53 -7.93
N VAL A 401 -22.95 -24.13 -7.32
CA VAL A 401 -23.21 -25.56 -7.46
C VAL A 401 -24.24 -25.77 -8.57
N LYS A 402 -24.01 -26.83 -9.35
CA LYS A 402 -24.92 -27.28 -10.40
C LYS A 402 -25.06 -28.79 -10.31
N SER A 403 -26.25 -29.29 -10.62
CA SER A 403 -26.54 -30.73 -10.71
C SER A 403 -27.33 -31.01 -11.98
N ASP A 404 -27.17 -32.19 -12.55
CA ASP A 404 -27.80 -32.50 -13.83
C ASP A 404 -29.28 -32.86 -13.67
N ASN A 405 -30.08 -32.51 -14.68
CA ASN A 405 -31.41 -33.07 -14.93
C ASN A 405 -32.45 -32.88 -13.79
N GLY A 406 -32.29 -31.90 -12.89
CA GLY A 406 -33.29 -31.54 -11.88
C GLY A 406 -33.41 -32.48 -10.68
N ASP A 407 -32.62 -33.55 -10.63
CA ASP A 407 -32.66 -34.51 -9.52
C ASP A 407 -31.92 -33.94 -8.28
N LEU A 408 -32.41 -34.25 -7.08
CA LEU A 408 -31.79 -33.87 -5.80
C LEU A 408 -30.37 -34.45 -5.62
N ARG A 409 -29.42 -33.66 -5.12
CA ARG A 409 -28.07 -34.11 -4.75
C ARG A 409 -27.70 -33.63 -3.35
N ASN A 410 -27.15 -34.52 -2.54
CA ASN A 410 -26.68 -34.19 -1.20
C ASN A 410 -25.16 -34.02 -1.20
N ILE A 411 -24.74 -32.82 -0.81
CA ILE A 411 -23.35 -32.47 -0.56
C ILE A 411 -23.19 -32.36 0.96
N VAL A 412 -22.41 -33.27 1.53
CA VAL A 412 -22.25 -33.40 2.99
C VAL A 412 -21.51 -32.21 3.55
N ASP A 413 -20.42 -31.82 2.92
CA ASP A 413 -19.64 -30.65 3.27
C ASP A 413 -19.13 -29.94 2.02
N VAL A 414 -19.04 -28.61 2.09
CA VAL A 414 -18.26 -27.80 1.15
C VAL A 414 -17.39 -26.87 1.98
N ASN A 415 -16.08 -26.93 1.72
CA ASN A 415 -15.11 -26.02 2.30
C ASN A 415 -14.61 -25.09 1.19
N PHE A 416 -14.73 -23.78 1.39
CA PHE A 416 -14.19 -22.76 0.50
C PHE A 416 -13.24 -21.89 1.30
N SER A 417 -11.96 -21.91 0.95
CA SER A 417 -10.96 -21.05 1.56
C SER A 417 -10.20 -20.26 0.51
N GLY A 418 -9.59 -19.18 0.95
CA GLY A 418 -8.71 -18.41 0.09
C GLY A 418 -7.86 -17.46 0.88
N HIS A 419 -6.78 -17.02 0.25
CA HIS A 419 -5.94 -15.97 0.80
C HIS A 419 -5.29 -15.15 -0.30
N LEU A 420 -4.98 -13.90 0.01
CA LEU A 420 -4.10 -13.07 -0.80
C LEU A 420 -2.68 -13.64 -0.71
N LEU A 421 -2.05 -13.91 -1.85
CA LEU A 421 -0.62 -14.18 -1.91
C LEU A 421 0.13 -12.88 -1.61
N CYS A 422 0.31 -12.62 -0.32
CA CYS A 422 0.95 -11.44 0.22
C CYS A 422 2.40 -11.33 -0.26
N PRO A 423 2.76 -10.32 -1.06
CA PRO A 423 4.14 -10.12 -1.51
C PRO A 423 5.14 -9.92 -0.36
N CYS A 424 4.64 -9.53 0.81
CA CYS A 424 5.37 -9.29 2.05
C CYS A 424 5.65 -10.55 2.90
N CYS A 425 5.07 -11.71 2.57
CA CYS A 425 5.18 -12.92 3.39
C CYS A 425 6.13 -13.99 2.80
N CYS A 426 6.93 -13.63 1.80
CA CYS A 426 7.87 -14.54 1.13
C CYS A 426 9.32 -14.36 1.59
#